data_AF-A0A838DTK2-F1
#
_entry.id   AF-A0A838DTK2-F1
#
_cell.length_a   1.000
_cell.length_b   1.000
_cell.length_c   1.000
_cell.angle_alpha   90.00
_cell.angle_beta   90.00
_cell.angle_gamma   90.00
#
_symmetry.space_group_name_H-M   'P 1'
#
loop_
_entity.id
_entity.type
_entity.pdbx_description
1 polymer ?
#
loop_
_entity_poly.entity_id
_entity_poly.type
_entity_poly.pdbx_seq_one_letter_code
_entity_poly.pdbx_strand_id
1 'polypeptide(L)'
;MKTEETQHAPQVLSEDLDLRGPTSIHRAVKLAGRYVGGTEELIARMRPGAVSLDFLRSGKKAKRFTLDAAEADAFAEAWLDFKHDLAAAQEAERRRLHDVLEEARQLAEPLGGMITPSHGDSSDADLDAVYDLTMPSPWRHWSTSYAPLDVVLARVQRACAAIKEDAEATLSDSEATRPGGRNE
;
A
#
# COMPACT_ATOMS: atom_id res chain seq x y z
N MET A 1 16.12 49.75 19.18
CA MET A 1 15.14 48.86 18.53
C MET A 1 15.75 47.47 18.54
N LYS A 2 15.14 46.52 19.27
CA LYS A 2 15.56 45.12 19.24
C LYS A 2 14.81 44.46 18.08
N THR A 3 15.52 43.98 17.07
CA THR A 3 14.97 43.09 16.06
C THR A 3 14.72 41.76 16.74
N GLU A 4 13.44 41.41 16.91
CA GLU A 4 13.02 40.07 17.32
C GLU A 4 13.42 39.11 16.20
N GLU A 5 14.44 38.29 16.45
CA GLU A 5 14.72 37.10 15.65
C GLU A 5 13.60 36.10 15.92
N THR A 6 12.59 36.10 15.06
CA THR A 6 11.60 35.03 15.02
C THR A 6 12.32 33.76 14.56
N GLN A 7 12.77 32.95 15.51
CA GLN A 7 13.20 31.58 15.25
C GLN A 7 11.97 30.81 14.76
N HIS A 8 11.85 30.64 13.46
CA HIS A 8 10.88 29.71 12.89
C HIS A 8 11.46 28.32 13.06
N ALA A 9 11.09 27.63 14.13
CA ALA A 9 11.40 26.22 14.25
C ALA A 9 10.75 25.46 13.07
N PRO A 10 11.44 24.49 12.46
CA PRO A 10 10.89 23.66 11.40
C PRO A 10 9.64 22.96 11.89
N GLN A 11 8.54 23.07 11.14
CA GLN A 11 7.25 22.52 11.53
C GLN A 11 6.89 21.33 10.65
N VAL A 12 6.70 20.15 11.25
CA VAL A 12 6.14 18.97 10.58
C VAL A 12 4.65 19.20 10.36
N LEU A 13 4.19 19.06 9.12
CA LEU A 13 2.82 19.40 8.69
C LEU A 13 1.93 18.16 8.48
N SER A 14 2.51 16.96 8.29
CA SER A 14 1.76 15.70 8.14
C SER A 14 2.67 14.47 8.37
N GLU A 15 2.11 13.39 8.94
CA GLU A 15 2.85 12.17 9.30
C GLU A 15 2.25 10.85 8.79
N ASP A 16 1.18 10.87 7.98
CA ASP A 16 0.49 9.63 7.62
C ASP A 16 1.18 8.87 6.48
N LEU A 17 1.83 7.76 6.85
CA LEU A 17 2.34 6.74 5.94
C LEU A 17 1.25 5.73 5.56
N ASP A 18 0.36 6.11 4.65
CA ASP A 18 -0.51 5.14 3.96
C ASP A 18 0.07 4.79 2.58
N LEU A 19 0.63 3.59 2.46
CA LEU A 19 1.18 3.06 1.21
C LEU A 19 0.09 2.69 0.18
N ARG A 20 -1.19 2.71 0.54
CA ARG A 20 -2.30 2.20 -0.28
C ARG A 20 -3.10 3.29 -1.01
N GLY A 21 -2.81 4.57 -0.77
CA GLY A 21 -3.54 5.72 -1.32
C GLY A 21 -2.88 6.40 -2.53
N PRO A 22 -3.65 6.96 -3.50
CA PRO A 22 -3.12 7.58 -4.72
C PRO A 22 -2.48 8.97 -4.53
N THR A 23 -2.47 9.52 -3.32
CA THR A 23 -1.97 10.86 -2.99
C THR A 23 -1.14 10.82 -1.72
N SER A 24 -0.05 10.07 -1.71
CA SER A 24 0.72 9.85 -0.50
C SER A 24 1.84 10.90 -0.31
N ILE A 25 1.45 12.12 0.07
CA ILE A 25 2.39 13.01 0.77
C ILE A 25 2.53 12.44 2.18
N HIS A 26 3.63 11.75 2.43
CA HIS A 26 3.85 11.03 3.68
C HIS A 26 4.48 11.89 4.76
N ARG A 27 5.29 12.87 4.35
CA ARG A 27 5.85 13.86 5.26
C ARG A 27 5.95 15.19 4.57
N ALA A 28 5.53 16.24 5.27
CA ALA A 28 5.71 17.61 4.84
C ALA A 28 6.41 18.39 5.95
N VAL A 29 7.46 19.13 5.61
CA VAL A 29 8.21 19.97 6.55
C VAL A 29 8.22 21.38 6.03
N LYS A 30 7.81 22.33 6.87
CA LYS A 30 7.96 23.75 6.60
C LYS A 30 9.38 24.19 6.96
N LEU A 31 10.06 24.79 6.00
CA LEU A 31 11.42 25.31 6.14
C LEU A 31 11.47 26.83 5.90
N ALA A 32 12.37 27.51 6.59
CA ALA A 32 12.64 28.92 6.38
C ALA A 32 13.76 29.12 5.34
N GLY A 33 13.39 29.59 4.15
CA GLY A 33 14.35 29.90 3.08
C GLY A 33 14.55 31.40 2.91
N ARG A 34 15.67 31.78 2.31
CA ARG A 34 15.89 33.14 1.83
C ARG A 34 16.35 33.15 0.39
N TYR A 35 15.82 34.11 -0.36
CA TYR A 35 16.37 34.52 -1.64
C TYR A 35 17.16 35.82 -1.46
N VAL A 36 18.03 36.13 -2.42
CA VAL A 36 18.65 37.46 -2.50
C VAL A 36 17.52 38.50 -2.72
N GLY A 37 17.09 39.16 -1.64
CA GLY A 37 16.03 40.16 -1.64
C GLY A 37 14.76 39.85 -0.83
N GLY A 38 14.68 38.70 -0.12
CA GLY A 38 13.54 38.41 0.76
C GLY A 38 13.59 37.05 1.47
N THR A 39 12.82 36.93 2.55
CA THR A 39 12.57 35.66 3.27
C THR A 39 11.32 35.01 2.69
N GLU A 40 11.39 33.73 2.34
CA GLU A 40 10.27 32.98 1.76
C GLU A 40 10.13 31.62 2.48
N GLU A 41 8.89 31.25 2.77
CA GLU A 41 8.58 29.95 3.37
C GLU A 41 8.55 28.86 2.29
N LEU A 42 9.18 27.73 2.58
CA LEU A 42 9.24 26.55 1.72
C LEU A 42 8.52 25.38 2.40
N ILE A 43 7.86 24.54 1.61
CA ILE A 43 7.34 23.25 2.07
C ILE A 43 8.08 22.13 1.33
N ALA A 44 8.85 21.34 2.05
CA ALA A 44 9.41 20.10 1.53
C ALA A 44 8.39 18.98 1.70
N ARG A 45 7.97 18.35 0.60
CA ARG A 45 7.05 17.21 0.59
C ARG A 45 7.78 15.95 0.17
N MET A 46 7.70 14.93 1.00
CA MET A 46 8.37 13.65 0.82
C MET A 46 7.33 12.59 0.47
N ARG A 47 7.63 11.82 -0.58
CA ARG A 47 6.85 10.68 -1.07
C ARG A 47 7.81 9.54 -1.43
N PRO A 48 7.33 8.30 -1.62
CA PRO A 48 8.21 7.20 -1.98
C PRO A 48 8.88 7.53 -3.31
N GLY A 49 10.22 7.44 -3.37
CA GLY A 49 11.01 7.71 -4.58
C GLY A 49 11.19 9.18 -4.97
N ALA A 50 10.62 10.16 -4.26
CA ALA A 50 10.78 11.57 -4.63
C ALA A 50 10.59 12.56 -3.47
N VAL A 51 11.25 13.72 -3.61
CA VAL A 51 11.03 14.90 -2.76
C VAL A 51 10.70 16.08 -3.66
N SER A 52 9.63 16.81 -3.34
CA SER A 52 9.28 18.08 -4.00
C SER A 52 9.41 19.23 -3.02
N LEU A 53 9.93 20.37 -3.49
CA LEU A 53 10.05 21.59 -2.71
C LEU A 53 9.10 22.63 -3.30
N ASP A 54 8.07 23.00 -2.54
CA ASP A 54 7.05 23.96 -2.93
C ASP A 54 7.32 25.33 -2.28
N PHE A 55 7.25 26.40 -3.08
CA PHE A 55 7.46 27.78 -2.63
C PHE A 55 6.12 28.45 -2.35
N LEU A 56 5.94 29.06 -1.18
CA LEU A 56 4.65 29.66 -0.79
C LEU A 56 4.42 31.08 -1.36
N ARG A 57 5.46 31.77 -1.85
CA ARG A 57 5.34 33.07 -2.53
C ARG A 57 6.57 33.26 -3.40
N SER A 58 6.44 33.61 -4.69
CA SER A 58 7.60 34.03 -5.50
C SER A 58 7.39 35.46 -6.01
N GLY A 59 8.06 36.41 -5.37
CA GLY A 59 8.12 37.79 -5.83
C GLY A 59 9.29 37.97 -6.79
N LYS A 60 9.13 37.57 -8.07
CA LYS A 60 10.10 37.63 -9.19
C LYS A 60 10.98 36.39 -9.35
N LYS A 61 11.46 36.17 -10.59
CA LYS A 61 12.38 35.10 -11.00
C LYS A 61 13.61 35.08 -10.10
N ALA A 62 13.57 34.23 -9.08
CA ALA A 62 14.59 34.21 -8.06
C ALA A 62 15.84 33.49 -8.59
N LYS A 63 17.01 34.12 -8.47
CA LYS A 63 18.26 33.63 -9.10
C LYS A 63 19.08 32.68 -8.21
N ARG A 64 18.89 32.73 -6.89
CA ARG A 64 19.64 31.91 -5.92
C ARG A 64 18.84 31.74 -4.62
N PHE A 65 18.52 30.49 -4.31
CA PHE A 65 17.91 30.06 -3.05
C PHE A 65 18.99 29.69 -2.04
N THR A 66 18.77 30.04 -0.77
CA THR A 66 19.66 29.71 0.35
C THR A 66 18.82 29.27 1.55
N LEU A 67 19.21 28.14 2.15
CA LEU A 67 18.80 27.72 3.49
C LEU A 67 19.94 28.05 4.44
N ASP A 68 19.62 28.40 5.69
CA ASP A 68 20.63 28.39 6.73
C ASP A 68 20.96 26.94 7.13
N ALA A 69 22.03 26.77 7.91
CA ALA A 69 22.49 25.44 8.31
C ALA A 69 21.45 24.70 9.17
N ALA A 70 20.73 25.40 10.05
CA ALA A 70 19.74 24.79 10.94
C ALA A 70 18.54 24.24 10.15
N GLU A 71 18.08 24.97 9.14
CA GLU A 71 16.99 24.53 8.25
C GLU A 71 17.44 23.38 7.33
N ALA A 72 18.70 23.39 6.90
CA ALA A 72 19.27 22.28 6.13
C ALA A 72 19.38 21.01 6.98
N ASP A 73 19.82 21.13 8.23
CA ASP A 73 19.90 20.02 9.18
C ASP A 73 18.51 19.47 9.50
N ALA A 74 17.53 20.35 9.77
CA ALA A 74 16.15 19.95 10.02
C ALA A 74 15.50 19.20 8.85
N PHE A 75 15.77 19.64 7.62
CA PHE A 75 15.34 18.93 6.43
C PHE A 75 16.00 17.54 6.33
N ALA A 76 17.30 17.45 6.62
CA ALA A 76 18.04 16.20 6.57
C ALA A 76 17.54 15.19 7.62
N GLU A 77 17.29 15.63 8.85
CA GLU A 77 16.70 14.81 9.91
C GLU A 77 15.33 14.29 9.50
N ALA A 78 14.42 15.16 9.08
CA ALA A 78 13.08 14.75 8.67
C ALA A 78 13.08 13.80 7.47
N TRP A 79 14.04 13.95 6.56
CA TRP A 79 14.23 13.06 5.41
C TRP A 79 14.75 11.68 5.83
N LEU A 80 15.72 11.63 6.76
CA LEU A 80 16.23 10.37 7.29
C LEU A 80 15.14 9.60 8.05
N ASP A 81 14.39 10.29 8.90
CA ASP A 81 13.27 9.71 9.61
C ASP A 81 12.20 9.20 8.64
N PHE A 82 11.88 9.97 7.58
CA PHE A 82 10.94 9.52 6.55
C PHE A 82 11.43 8.25 5.85
N LYS A 83 12.73 8.15 5.52
CA LYS A 83 13.27 6.93 4.91
C LYS A 83 13.18 5.73 5.85
N HIS A 84 13.46 5.94 7.14
CA HIS A 84 13.38 4.89 8.13
C HIS A 84 11.93 4.37 8.23
N ASP A 85 10.97 5.29 8.36
CA ASP A 85 9.56 4.94 8.48
C ASP A 85 9.02 4.31 7.18
N LEU A 86 9.47 4.80 6.01
CA LEU A 86 9.14 4.19 4.72
C LEU A 86 9.67 2.76 4.63
N ALA A 87 10.92 2.51 5.03
CA ALA A 87 11.50 1.17 5.01
C ALA A 87 10.75 0.21 5.96
N ALA A 88 10.39 0.68 7.16
CA ALA A 88 9.60 -0.08 8.11
C ALA A 88 8.19 -0.40 7.57
N ALA A 89 7.53 0.58 6.95
CA ALA A 89 6.21 0.40 6.35
C ALA A 89 6.26 -0.59 5.15
N GLN A 90 7.27 -0.49 4.30
CA GLN A 90 7.48 -1.42 3.19
C GLN A 90 7.72 -2.85 3.68
N GLU A 91 8.53 -3.03 4.72
CA GLU A 91 8.78 -4.34 5.31
C GLU A 91 7.53 -4.95 5.97
N ALA A 92 6.75 -4.13 6.69
CA ALA A 92 5.49 -4.55 7.26
C ALA A 92 4.48 -4.98 6.19
N GLU A 93 4.39 -4.22 5.09
CA GLU A 93 3.50 -4.55 3.98
C GLU A 93 3.95 -5.80 3.22
N ARG A 94 5.26 -6.02 3.02
CA ARG A 94 5.77 -7.28 2.45
C ARG A 94 5.38 -8.49 3.29
N ARG A 95 5.52 -8.41 4.61
CA ARG A 95 5.11 -9.50 5.53
C ARG A 95 3.63 -9.77 5.43
N ARG A 96 2.81 -8.71 5.44
CA ARG A 96 1.37 -8.84 5.27
C ARG A 96 1.01 -9.52 3.95
N LEU A 97 1.61 -9.08 2.83
CA LEU A 97 1.35 -9.68 1.52
C LEU A 97 1.80 -11.14 1.46
N HIS A 98 2.93 -11.47 2.08
CA HIS A 98 3.36 -12.86 2.24
C HIS A 98 2.30 -13.69 2.98
N ASP A 99 1.78 -13.22 4.11
CA ASP A 99 0.76 -13.93 4.88
C ASP A 99 -0.56 -14.10 4.10
N VAL A 100 -0.98 -13.07 3.36
CA VAL A 100 -2.16 -13.13 2.49
C VAL A 100 -1.96 -14.14 1.36
N LEU A 101 -0.75 -14.23 0.79
CA LEU A 101 -0.44 -15.17 -0.29
C LEU A 101 -0.50 -16.61 0.22
N GLU A 102 0.08 -16.84 1.39
CA GLU A 102 0.05 -18.16 2.03
C GLU A 102 -1.38 -18.56 2.40
N GLU A 103 -2.20 -17.66 2.95
CA GLU A 103 -3.62 -17.93 3.20
C GLU A 103 -4.36 -18.27 1.89
N ALA A 104 -4.17 -17.47 0.84
CA ALA A 104 -4.83 -17.69 -0.44
C ALA A 104 -4.43 -19.04 -1.06
N ARG A 105 -3.15 -19.44 -0.93
CA ARG A 105 -2.65 -20.76 -1.38
C ARG A 105 -3.26 -21.91 -0.58
N GLN A 106 -3.31 -21.81 0.74
CA GLN A 106 -3.91 -22.83 1.61
C GLN A 106 -5.39 -23.07 1.28
N LEU A 107 -6.12 -22.01 0.89
CA LEU A 107 -7.51 -22.14 0.47
C LEU A 107 -7.67 -22.63 -0.97
N ALA A 108 -6.75 -22.27 -1.87
CA ALA A 108 -6.82 -22.64 -3.29
C ALA A 108 -6.37 -24.09 -3.53
N GLU A 109 -5.33 -24.58 -2.87
CA GLU A 109 -4.72 -25.89 -3.11
C GLU A 109 -5.70 -27.08 -2.98
N PRO A 110 -6.56 -27.17 -1.93
CA PRO A 110 -7.54 -28.25 -1.82
C PRO A 110 -8.57 -28.26 -2.95
N LEU A 111 -8.77 -27.11 -3.60
CA LEU A 111 -9.65 -26.95 -4.74
C LEU A 111 -8.93 -27.23 -6.08
N GLY A 112 -7.67 -27.67 -6.01
CA GLY A 112 -6.76 -27.82 -7.17
C GLY A 112 -6.33 -26.49 -7.78
N GLY A 113 -6.55 -25.38 -7.07
CA GLY A 113 -6.22 -24.03 -7.48
C GLY A 113 -4.73 -23.73 -7.43
N MET A 114 -4.27 -22.86 -8.33
CA MET A 114 -2.88 -22.41 -8.41
C MET A 114 -2.84 -20.88 -8.49
N ILE A 115 -2.01 -20.27 -7.63
CA ILE A 115 -1.78 -18.82 -7.60
C ILE A 115 -0.33 -18.57 -8.02
N THR A 116 -0.15 -17.80 -9.10
CA THR A 116 1.16 -17.47 -9.65
C THR A 116 1.32 -15.97 -9.81
N PRO A 117 2.50 -15.40 -9.53
CA PRO A 117 2.76 -14.00 -9.85
C PRO A 117 2.77 -13.80 -11.37
N SER A 118 2.04 -12.78 -11.83
CA SER A 118 1.99 -12.38 -13.23
C SER A 118 3.11 -11.37 -13.48
N HIS A 119 4.28 -11.85 -13.92
CA HIS A 119 5.44 -10.97 -14.08
C HIS A 119 5.33 -10.07 -15.31
N GLY A 120 5.48 -8.76 -15.08
CA GLY A 120 6.17 -7.87 -16.00
C GLY A 120 7.42 -7.33 -15.30
N ASP A 121 8.58 -7.91 -15.59
CA ASP A 121 9.98 -7.43 -15.42
C ASP A 121 10.40 -6.43 -14.30
N SER A 122 9.62 -6.17 -13.26
CA SER A 122 10.06 -5.33 -12.14
C SER A 122 10.69 -6.19 -11.04
N SER A 123 11.98 -5.96 -10.82
CA SER A 123 12.79 -6.60 -9.79
C SER A 123 12.46 -6.11 -8.36
N ASP A 124 11.51 -5.19 -8.22
CA ASP A 124 10.85 -4.83 -6.94
C ASP A 124 9.55 -5.65 -6.77
N ALA A 125 9.66 -6.95 -7.09
CA ALA A 125 8.63 -7.93 -6.81
C ALA A 125 8.37 -7.91 -5.31
N ASP A 126 7.24 -7.36 -4.89
CA ASP A 126 6.43 -7.83 -3.75
C ASP A 126 5.28 -6.85 -3.46
N LEU A 127 5.47 -5.52 -3.60
CA LEU A 127 4.45 -4.55 -3.20
C LEU A 127 3.38 -4.28 -4.28
N ASP A 128 3.80 -4.18 -5.54
CA ASP A 128 2.91 -3.95 -6.69
C ASP A 128 2.69 -5.22 -7.54
N ALA A 129 3.07 -6.38 -6.99
CA ALA A 129 2.95 -7.64 -7.69
C ALA A 129 1.48 -7.96 -7.97
N VAL A 130 1.22 -8.36 -9.20
CA VAL A 130 -0.11 -8.78 -9.63
C VAL A 130 -0.11 -10.30 -9.79
N TYR A 131 -1.23 -10.95 -9.46
CA TYR A 131 -1.30 -12.41 -9.40
C TYR A 131 -2.42 -12.96 -10.30
N ASP A 132 -2.14 -14.13 -10.87
CA ASP A 132 -3.09 -14.98 -11.58
C ASP A 132 -3.56 -16.10 -10.66
N LEU A 133 -4.87 -16.36 -10.70
CA LEU A 133 -5.51 -17.52 -10.09
C LEU A 133 -5.99 -18.46 -11.21
N THR A 134 -5.67 -19.75 -11.09
CA THR A 134 -6.14 -20.81 -11.99
C THR A 134 -6.82 -21.90 -11.18
N MET A 135 -8.03 -22.32 -11.57
CA MET A 135 -8.80 -23.38 -10.90
C MET A 135 -9.24 -24.48 -11.89
N PRO A 136 -9.29 -25.77 -11.50
CA PRO A 136 -9.73 -26.86 -12.35
C PRO A 136 -11.27 -26.96 -12.50
N SER A 137 -11.72 -27.39 -13.68
CA SER A 137 -13.13 -27.56 -14.10
C SER A 137 -13.79 -28.79 -13.41
N PRO A 138 -15.11 -28.81 -13.07
CA PRO A 138 -16.29 -28.21 -13.75
C PRO A 138 -16.65 -26.77 -13.32
N TRP A 139 -16.00 -26.28 -12.27
CA TRP A 139 -16.22 -24.92 -11.77
C TRP A 139 -15.48 -23.96 -12.71
N ARG A 140 -16.24 -23.34 -13.62
CA ARG A 140 -15.83 -22.34 -14.63
C ARG A 140 -14.39 -21.88 -14.46
N HIS A 141 -13.57 -22.06 -15.50
CA HIS A 141 -12.21 -21.50 -15.56
C HIS A 141 -12.24 -20.02 -15.15
N TRP A 142 -11.85 -19.73 -13.91
CA TRP A 142 -11.70 -18.37 -13.39
C TRP A 142 -10.24 -18.01 -13.55
N SER A 143 -9.87 -17.64 -14.79
CA SER A 143 -8.66 -16.88 -15.01
C SER A 143 -8.96 -15.45 -14.57
N THR A 144 -8.31 -15.02 -13.50
CA THR A 144 -8.28 -13.60 -13.13
C THR A 144 -6.94 -13.07 -13.58
N SER A 145 -6.88 -12.61 -14.83
CA SER A 145 -5.68 -11.97 -15.33
C SER A 145 -5.42 -10.71 -14.51
N TYR A 146 -4.31 -10.69 -13.78
CA TYR A 146 -3.78 -9.51 -13.12
C TYR A 146 -4.71 -8.87 -12.05
N ALA A 147 -4.85 -9.49 -10.86
CA ALA A 147 -5.44 -8.83 -9.68
C ALA A 147 -4.46 -8.61 -8.50
N PRO A 148 -4.64 -7.55 -7.69
CA PRO A 148 -3.97 -7.42 -6.39
C PRO A 148 -4.27 -8.61 -5.48
N LEU A 149 -3.33 -8.96 -4.62
CA LEU A 149 -3.40 -10.19 -3.82
C LEU A 149 -4.62 -10.27 -2.89
N ASP A 150 -5.02 -9.15 -2.28
CA ASP A 150 -6.24 -9.07 -1.45
C ASP A 150 -7.50 -9.43 -2.26
N VAL A 151 -7.55 -9.06 -3.54
CA VAL A 151 -8.66 -9.40 -4.44
C VAL A 151 -8.63 -10.89 -4.79
N VAL A 152 -7.44 -11.48 -4.93
CA VAL A 152 -7.28 -12.93 -5.15
C VAL A 152 -7.78 -13.70 -3.92
N LEU A 153 -7.32 -13.35 -2.71
CA LEU A 153 -7.77 -13.99 -1.48
C LEU A 153 -9.30 -13.94 -1.32
N ALA A 154 -9.90 -12.76 -1.49
CA ALA A 154 -11.35 -12.58 -1.39
C ALA A 154 -12.14 -13.39 -2.44
N ARG A 155 -11.54 -13.71 -3.59
CA ARG A 155 -12.16 -14.59 -4.59
C ARG A 155 -12.06 -16.06 -4.20
N VAL A 156 -10.90 -16.49 -3.72
CA VAL A 156 -10.70 -17.87 -3.23
C VAL A 156 -11.62 -18.15 -2.05
N GLN A 157 -11.70 -17.24 -1.07
CA GLN A 157 -12.62 -17.36 0.07
C GLN A 157 -14.08 -17.52 -0.38
N ARG A 158 -14.53 -16.75 -1.38
CA ARG A 158 -15.88 -16.88 -1.96
C ARG A 158 -16.10 -18.23 -2.65
N ALA A 159 -15.10 -18.72 -3.38
CA ALA A 159 -15.18 -20.05 -4.01
C ALA A 159 -15.27 -21.16 -2.96
N CYS A 160 -14.47 -21.08 -1.88
CA CYS A 160 -14.55 -22.03 -0.77
C CYS A 160 -15.93 -22.00 -0.09
N ALA A 161 -16.52 -20.81 0.10
CA ALA A 161 -17.84 -20.68 0.70
C ALA A 161 -18.93 -21.33 -0.18
N ALA A 162 -18.95 -21.04 -1.48
CA ALA A 162 -19.91 -21.63 -2.40
C ALA A 162 -19.81 -23.16 -2.44
N ILE A 163 -18.61 -23.73 -2.43
CA ILE A 163 -18.40 -25.18 -2.42
C ILE A 163 -18.92 -25.83 -1.13
N LYS A 164 -18.74 -25.16 0.02
CA LYS A 164 -19.28 -25.63 1.29
C LYS A 164 -20.82 -25.61 1.28
N GLU A 165 -21.41 -24.53 0.79
CA GLU A 165 -22.88 -24.41 0.66
C GLU A 165 -23.45 -25.49 -0.26
N ASP A 166 -22.84 -25.74 -1.42
CA ASP A 166 -23.27 -26.79 -2.36
C ASP A 166 -23.15 -28.20 -1.74
N ALA A 167 -22.08 -28.46 -0.98
CA ALA A 167 -21.88 -29.73 -0.30
C ALA A 167 -22.94 -29.96 0.81
N GLU A 168 -23.26 -28.93 1.59
CA GLU A 168 -24.28 -28.97 2.63
C GLU A 168 -25.68 -29.18 2.04
N ALA A 169 -26.02 -28.50 0.93
CA ALA A 169 -27.28 -28.68 0.22
C ALA A 169 -27.42 -30.12 -0.31
N THR A 170 -26.36 -30.66 -0.89
CA THR A 170 -26.35 -32.04 -1.43
C THR A 170 -26.54 -33.09 -0.33
N LEU A 171 -25.94 -32.87 0.84
CA LEU A 171 -26.10 -33.76 2.00
C LEU A 171 -27.54 -33.72 2.55
N SER A 172 -28.15 -32.53 2.63
CA SER A 172 -29.54 -32.36 3.08
C SER A 172 -30.56 -33.06 2.16
N ASP A 173 -30.37 -33.00 0.84
CA ASP A 173 -31.24 -33.70 -0.12
C ASP A 173 -31.07 -35.24 -0.07
N SER A 174 -29.86 -35.71 0.26
CA SER A 174 -29.59 -37.14 0.41
C SER A 174 -30.25 -37.75 1.65
N GLU A 175 -30.41 -36.98 2.73
CA GLU A 175 -31.10 -37.43 3.95
C GLU A 175 -32.64 -37.42 3.81
N ALA A 176 -33.19 -36.49 3.02
CA ALA A 176 -34.63 -36.44 2.72
C ALA A 176 -35.11 -37.61 1.85
N THR A 177 -34.20 -38.31 1.16
CA THR A 177 -34.53 -39.35 0.16
C THR A 177 -34.26 -40.78 0.67
N ARG A 178 -34.11 -41.02 1.97
CA ARG A 178 -34.08 -42.40 2.51
C ARG A 178 -35.48 -43.02 2.38
N PRO A 179 -35.68 -44.09 1.58
CA PRO A 179 -36.96 -44.79 1.56
C PRO A 179 -37.14 -45.43 2.93
N GLY A 180 -38.17 -44.98 3.67
CA GLY A 180 -38.59 -45.62 4.91
C GLY A 180 -38.89 -47.09 4.62
N GLY A 181 -37.97 -47.96 5.04
CA GLY A 181 -38.18 -49.40 5.06
C GLY A 181 -39.38 -49.69 5.95
N ARG A 182 -40.53 -49.95 5.33
CA ARG A 182 -41.62 -50.67 5.99
C ARG A 182 -41.13 -52.10 6.21
N ASN A 183 -40.74 -52.37 7.46
CA ASN A 183 -40.77 -53.73 7.98
C ASN A 183 -42.25 -54.12 8.06
N GLU A 184 -42.66 -55.03 7.17
CA GLU A 184 -43.77 -55.95 7.42
C GLU A 184 -43.19 -57.30 7.81
#